data_AF-A0A316FGW8-F1
#
_entry.id   AF-A0A316FGW8-F1
#
_cell.length_a   1.000
_cell.length_b   1.000
_cell.length_c   1.000
_cell.angle_alpha   90.00
_cell.angle_beta   90.00
_cell.angle_gamma   90.00
#
_symmetry.space_group_name_H-M   'P 1'
#
loop_
_entity.id
_entity.type
_entity.pdbx_description
1 polymer ?
#
loop_
_entity_poly.entity_id
_entity_poly.type
_entity_poly.pdbx_seq_one_letter_code
_entity_poly.pdbx_strand_id
1 'polypeptide(L)'
;MKWNLIKQHLQGSASDLIEAHFHDLTRESWADLFCWIKNKLQLLDNQHGRTNTNELDLDLFLGEKMSYIAHIRMDDGYELSLSIIEPNKLIIDIEIGEVNTEEKFKMFLKNIIHIASILNCRHHIICPEIEPDKAFVVNGCLKSNSDK
;
A
#
# COMPACT_ATOMS: atom_id res chain seq x y z
N MET A 1 10.09 -13.78 -12.24
CA MET A 1 10.49 -12.51 -11.58
C MET A 1 11.99 -12.57 -11.35
N LYS A 2 12.75 -11.49 -11.61
CA LYS A 2 14.22 -11.47 -11.42
C LYS A 2 14.55 -11.06 -9.98
N TRP A 3 14.51 -11.99 -9.03
CA TRP A 3 14.69 -11.71 -7.60
C TRP A 3 15.95 -10.91 -7.26
N ASN A 4 17.08 -11.22 -7.90
CA ASN A 4 18.34 -10.50 -7.64
C ASN A 4 18.24 -8.98 -7.89
N LEU A 5 17.38 -8.56 -8.83
CA LEU A 5 17.13 -7.14 -9.08
C LEU A 5 16.24 -6.51 -8.01
N ILE A 6 15.35 -7.25 -7.37
CA ILE A 6 14.53 -6.75 -6.25
C ILE A 6 15.38 -6.66 -4.99
N LYS A 7 16.16 -7.71 -4.72
CA LYS A 7 16.99 -7.84 -3.52
C LYS A 7 17.96 -6.66 -3.32
N GLN A 8 18.42 -6.02 -4.40
CA GLN A 8 19.28 -4.85 -4.30
C GLN A 8 18.57 -3.61 -3.72
N HIS A 9 17.23 -3.54 -3.82
CA HIS A 9 16.40 -2.48 -3.24
C HIS A 9 15.98 -2.80 -1.80
N LEU A 10 16.18 -4.04 -1.35
CA LEU A 10 15.88 -4.53 0.00
C LEU A 10 17.17 -4.65 0.84
N GLN A 11 18.16 -3.79 0.57
CA GLN A 11 19.40 -3.72 1.34
C GLN A 11 19.19 -2.74 2.49
N GLY A 12 19.43 -3.16 3.73
CA GLY A 12 19.20 -2.31 4.89
C GLY A 12 18.95 -3.09 6.17
N SER A 13 18.48 -2.39 7.19
CA SER A 13 17.90 -3.00 8.39
C SER A 13 16.59 -3.71 8.04
N ALA A 14 16.25 -4.76 8.78
CA ALA A 14 14.95 -5.41 8.63
C ALA A 14 13.77 -4.46 8.93
N SER A 15 14.01 -3.42 9.73
CA SER A 15 13.05 -2.40 10.11
C SER A 15 12.90 -1.25 9.11
N ASP A 16 13.75 -1.20 8.07
CA ASP A 16 13.62 -0.16 7.04
C ASP A 16 12.36 -0.43 6.21
N LEU A 17 11.70 0.63 5.73
CA LEU A 17 10.42 0.53 5.05
C LEU A 17 10.54 0.55 3.51
N ILE A 18 9.63 -0.18 2.89
CA ILE A 18 9.30 -0.13 1.47
C ILE A 18 7.86 0.35 1.37
N GLU A 19 7.59 1.20 0.39
CA GLU A 19 6.27 1.80 0.21
C GLU A 19 5.69 1.39 -1.14
N ALA A 20 4.40 1.05 -1.15
CA ALA A 20 3.60 1.02 -2.37
C ALA A 20 2.74 2.27 -2.45
N HIS A 21 2.86 3.02 -3.54
CA HIS A 21 2.08 4.24 -3.77
C HIS A 21 1.06 4.01 -4.87
N PHE A 22 -0.18 4.43 -4.63
CA PHE A 22 -1.26 4.45 -5.60
C PHE A 22 -1.67 5.91 -5.80
N HIS A 23 -1.66 6.38 -7.04
CA HIS A 23 -1.91 7.77 -7.38
C HIS A 23 -3.21 7.95 -8.17
N ASP A 24 -3.59 9.21 -8.36
CA ASP A 24 -4.76 9.65 -9.14
C ASP A 24 -6.07 8.98 -8.68
N LEU A 25 -6.20 8.78 -7.37
CA LEU A 25 -7.37 8.14 -6.79
C LEU A 25 -8.59 9.06 -6.86
N THR A 26 -9.73 8.48 -7.22
CA THR A 26 -11.00 9.19 -7.34
C THR A 26 -11.90 8.87 -6.16
N ARG A 27 -13.00 9.62 -6.01
CA ARG A 27 -14.06 9.29 -5.05
C ARG A 27 -14.57 7.85 -5.21
N GLU A 28 -14.70 7.36 -6.44
CA GLU A 28 -15.13 5.99 -6.73
C GLU A 28 -14.10 4.97 -6.25
N SER A 29 -12.81 5.19 -6.55
CA SER A 29 -11.71 4.37 -6.04
C SER A 29 -11.75 4.22 -4.52
N TRP A 30 -11.97 5.33 -3.80
CA TRP A 30 -12.07 5.30 -2.34
C TRP A 30 -13.34 4.62 -1.84
N ALA A 31 -14.48 4.81 -2.51
CA ALA A 31 -15.71 4.12 -2.16
C ALA A 31 -15.54 2.60 -2.27
N ASP A 32 -14.90 2.12 -3.34
CA ASP A 32 -14.60 0.72 -3.55
C ASP A 32 -13.65 0.18 -2.48
N LEU A 33 -12.57 0.92 -2.18
CA LEU A 33 -11.63 0.54 -1.12
C LEU A 33 -12.32 0.49 0.25
N PHE A 34 -13.07 1.52 0.64
CA PHE A 34 -13.74 1.61 1.94
C PHE A 34 -14.78 0.49 2.10
N CYS A 35 -15.49 0.14 1.03
CA CYS A 35 -16.41 -1.00 1.04
C CYS A 35 -15.63 -2.32 1.24
N TRP A 36 -14.52 -2.49 0.53
CA TRP A 36 -13.71 -3.70 0.57
C TRP A 36 -12.98 -3.92 1.91
N ILE A 37 -12.37 -2.88 2.49
CA ILE A 37 -11.57 -3.02 3.73
C ILE A 37 -12.42 -3.22 4.99
N LYS A 38 -13.70 -2.84 5.00
CA LYS A 38 -14.57 -2.91 6.20
C LYS A 38 -14.56 -4.28 6.88
N ASN A 39 -14.53 -5.36 6.12
CA ASN A 39 -14.52 -6.73 6.65
C ASN A 39 -13.09 -7.28 6.87
N LYS A 40 -12.06 -6.48 6.59
CA LYS A 40 -10.64 -6.85 6.69
C LYS A 40 -9.89 -6.08 7.77
N LEU A 41 -10.46 -4.95 8.24
CA LEU A 41 -9.90 -4.12 9.30
C LEU A 41 -9.67 -4.94 10.57
N GLN A 42 -8.42 -4.96 11.03
CA GLN A 42 -8.03 -5.43 12.35
C GLN A 42 -7.98 -4.25 13.32
N LEU A 43 -7.35 -3.15 12.89
CA LEU A 43 -7.14 -1.96 13.69
C LEU A 43 -7.36 -0.71 12.82
N LEU A 44 -7.81 0.37 13.44
CA LEU A 44 -7.97 1.66 12.79
C LEU A 44 -7.40 2.75 13.70
N ASP A 45 -6.45 3.52 13.18
CA ASP A 45 -5.98 4.74 13.82
C ASP A 45 -6.49 5.95 13.02
N ASN A 46 -6.69 7.07 13.70
CA ASN A 46 -6.92 8.37 13.08
C ASN A 46 -5.94 9.41 13.67
N GLN A 47 -6.05 10.67 13.25
CA GLN A 47 -5.21 11.77 13.75
C GLN A 47 -5.27 12.02 15.28
N HIS A 48 -6.24 11.42 15.99
CA HIS A 48 -6.42 11.49 17.43
C HIS A 48 -5.99 10.20 18.16
N GLY A 49 -5.53 9.19 17.43
CA GLY A 49 -5.07 7.90 17.93
C GLY A 49 -5.96 6.73 17.54
N ARG A 50 -5.88 5.65 18.32
CA ARG A 50 -6.64 4.42 18.09
C ARG A 50 -8.14 4.66 18.20
N THR A 51 -8.88 4.19 17.20
CA THR A 51 -10.34 4.26 17.19
C THR A 51 -10.99 2.92 16.81
N ASN A 52 -12.32 2.85 16.90
CA ASN A 52 -13.11 1.71 16.49
C ASN A 52 -13.18 1.61 14.96
N THR A 53 -13.12 0.39 14.43
CA THR A 53 -13.11 0.14 12.97
C THR A 53 -14.41 0.58 12.27
N ASN A 54 -15.51 0.74 13.00
CA ASN A 54 -16.77 1.28 12.49
C ASN A 54 -16.76 2.79 12.28
N GLU A 55 -15.72 3.51 12.72
CA GLU A 55 -15.54 4.95 12.48
C GLU A 55 -14.83 5.27 11.16
N LEU A 56 -14.51 4.26 10.35
CA LEU A 56 -14.03 4.45 9.00
C LEU A 56 -15.17 5.05 8.14
N ASP A 57 -15.02 6.33 7.78
CA ASP A 57 -16.05 7.09 7.06
C ASP A 57 -15.45 7.80 5.84
N LEU A 58 -16.04 7.53 4.67
CA LEU A 58 -15.57 8.06 3.39
C LEU A 58 -15.81 9.56 3.26
N ASP A 59 -16.95 10.06 3.75
CA ASP A 59 -17.32 11.46 3.60
C ASP A 59 -16.51 12.35 4.55
N LEU A 60 -16.16 11.84 5.73
CA LEU A 60 -15.21 12.51 6.62
C LEU A 60 -13.80 12.56 6.02
N PHE A 61 -13.34 11.48 5.41
CA PHE A 61 -12.05 11.44 4.72
C PHE A 61 -12.00 12.39 3.52
N LEU A 62 -12.93 12.26 2.57
CA LEU A 62 -12.96 13.09 1.36
C LEU A 62 -13.30 14.55 1.65
N GLY A 63 -13.94 14.82 2.79
CA GLY A 63 -14.13 16.18 3.30
C GLY A 63 -12.92 16.73 4.06
N GLU A 64 -11.79 16.02 4.08
CA GLU A 64 -10.53 16.37 4.75
C GLU A 64 -10.68 16.63 6.25
N LYS A 65 -11.68 16.00 6.88
CA LYS A 65 -11.94 16.12 8.33
C LYS A 65 -11.24 15.04 9.14
N MET A 66 -10.93 13.92 8.49
CA MET A 66 -10.31 12.76 9.12
C MET A 66 -9.29 12.12 8.19
N SER A 67 -8.12 11.80 8.72
CA SER A 67 -7.19 10.85 8.11
C SER A 67 -7.15 9.55 8.91
N TYR A 68 -6.79 8.46 8.25
CA TYR A 68 -6.79 7.13 8.83
C TYR A 68 -5.51 6.35 8.52
N ILE A 69 -5.13 5.47 9.44
CA ILE A 69 -4.23 4.35 9.17
C ILE A 69 -5.04 3.07 9.41
N ALA A 70 -5.31 2.34 8.34
CA ALA A 70 -6.09 1.12 8.37
C ALA A 70 -5.16 -0.10 8.35
N HIS A 71 -5.15 -0.87 9.42
CA HIS A 71 -4.43 -2.14 9.48
C HIS A 71 -5.39 -3.25 9.05
N ILE A 72 -5.10 -3.91 7.93
CA ILE A 72 -5.97 -4.93 7.34
C ILE A 72 -5.27 -6.29 7.33
N ARG A 73 -6.06 -7.36 7.41
CA ARG A 73 -5.61 -8.73 7.14
C ARG A 73 -6.16 -9.21 5.80
N MET A 74 -5.24 -9.60 4.92
CA MET A 74 -5.52 -10.19 3.61
C MET A 74 -6.00 -11.64 3.74
N ASP A 75 -6.63 -12.17 2.70
CA ASP A 75 -7.20 -13.53 2.73
C ASP A 75 -6.13 -14.64 2.82
N ASP A 76 -4.89 -14.33 2.44
CA ASP A 76 -3.72 -15.19 2.62
C ASP A 76 -3.06 -15.04 4.01
N GLY A 77 -3.67 -14.27 4.91
CA GLY A 77 -3.18 -14.00 6.26
C GLY A 77 -2.16 -12.88 6.35
N TYR A 78 -1.77 -12.27 5.23
CA TYR A 78 -0.78 -11.18 5.20
C TYR A 78 -1.37 -9.90 5.79
N GLU A 79 -0.62 -9.18 6.62
CA GLU A 79 -1.08 -7.94 7.24
C GLU A 79 -0.47 -6.73 6.52
N LEU A 80 -1.28 -5.69 6.31
CA LEU A 80 -0.88 -4.47 5.61
C LEU A 80 -1.37 -3.23 6.38
N SER A 81 -0.55 -2.20 6.42
CA SER A 81 -0.92 -0.88 6.94
C SER A 81 -1.19 0.07 5.77
N LEU A 82 -2.41 0.59 5.69
CA LEU A 82 -2.87 1.50 4.64
C LEU A 82 -2.94 2.92 5.22
N SER A 83 -2.08 3.80 4.71
CA SER A 83 -2.06 5.22 5.06
C SER A 83 -3.04 5.98 4.17
N ILE A 84 -4.23 6.28 4.72
CA ILE A 84 -5.38 6.94 4.08
C ILE A 84 -5.41 8.39 4.57
N ILE A 85 -4.55 9.22 3.99
CA ILE A 85 -4.30 10.59 4.48
C ILE A 85 -4.66 11.62 3.41
N GLU A 86 -4.21 11.43 2.17
CA GLU A 86 -4.44 12.36 1.06
C GLU A 86 -5.53 11.84 0.11
N PRO A 87 -6.49 12.67 -0.34
CA PRO A 87 -7.63 12.22 -1.12
C PRO A 87 -7.29 11.73 -2.54
N ASN A 88 -6.08 11.97 -3.03
CA ASN A 88 -5.62 11.53 -4.36
C ASN A 88 -4.57 10.40 -4.28
N LYS A 89 -4.22 9.92 -3.08
CA LYS A 89 -3.09 9.02 -2.87
C LYS A 89 -3.33 8.02 -1.74
N LEU A 90 -3.00 6.75 -1.99
CA LEU A 90 -2.88 5.73 -0.96
C LEU A 90 -1.41 5.31 -0.85
N ILE A 91 -0.93 5.14 0.38
CA ILE A 91 0.39 4.56 0.65
C ILE A 91 0.20 3.29 1.47
N ILE A 92 0.98 2.25 1.16
CA ILE A 92 1.07 1.03 1.95
C ILE A 92 2.53 0.82 2.33
N ASP A 93 2.80 0.80 3.62
CA ASP A 93 4.15 0.67 4.18
C ASP A 93 4.39 -0.79 4.58
N ILE A 94 5.59 -1.28 4.31
CA ILE A 94 6.01 -2.60 4.76
C ILE A 94 7.50 -2.66 5.11
N GLU A 95 7.82 -3.30 6.22
CA GLU A 95 9.20 -3.53 6.64
C GLU A 95 9.91 -4.51 5.70
N ILE A 96 11.20 -4.25 5.42
CA ILE A 96 12.05 -5.15 4.62
C ILE A 96 12.04 -6.58 5.20
N GLY A 97 12.01 -6.73 6.52
CA GLY A 97 11.93 -8.05 7.19
C GLY A 97 10.73 -8.90 6.75
N GLU A 98 9.64 -8.24 6.34
CA GLU A 98 8.40 -8.89 5.88
C GLU A 98 8.39 -9.21 4.39
N VAL A 99 9.39 -8.76 3.63
CA VAL A 99 9.52 -8.99 2.19
C VAL A 99 10.92 -9.45 1.75
N ASN A 100 11.78 -9.83 2.68
CA ASN A 100 13.21 -10.16 2.44
C ASN A 100 13.47 -11.47 1.68
N THR A 101 12.44 -12.24 1.32
CA THR A 101 12.55 -13.43 0.47
C THR A 101 11.71 -13.29 -0.79
N GLU A 102 12.07 -14.03 -1.83
CA GLU A 102 11.34 -13.99 -3.11
C GLU A 102 9.87 -14.37 -2.93
N GLU A 103 9.57 -15.34 -2.06
CA GLU A 103 8.21 -15.79 -1.77
C GLU A 103 7.40 -14.72 -1.06
N LYS A 104 7.93 -14.14 0.03
CA LYS A 104 7.28 -13.06 0.78
C LYS A 104 7.02 -11.84 -0.11
N PHE A 105 8.01 -11.45 -0.92
CA PHE A 105 7.84 -10.34 -1.86
C PHE A 105 6.80 -10.65 -2.94
N LYS A 106 6.73 -11.88 -3.46
CA LYS A 106 5.66 -12.28 -4.40
C LYS A 106 4.28 -12.16 -3.78
N MET A 107 4.13 -12.54 -2.50
CA MET A 107 2.86 -12.39 -1.77
C MET A 107 2.50 -10.91 -1.62
N PHE A 108 3.44 -10.09 -1.15
CA PHE A 108 3.26 -8.64 -1.08
C PHE A 108 2.84 -8.04 -2.42
N LEU A 109 3.59 -8.31 -3.49
CA LEU A 109 3.28 -7.82 -4.84
C LEU A 109 1.90 -8.26 -5.33
N LYS A 110 1.52 -9.52 -5.09
CA LYS A 110 0.19 -10.02 -5.42
C LYS A 110 -0.91 -9.24 -4.69
N ASN A 111 -0.70 -8.93 -3.41
CA ASN A 111 -1.64 -8.14 -2.61
C ASN A 111 -1.72 -6.69 -3.08
N ILE A 112 -0.60 -6.05 -3.43
CA ILE A 112 -0.57 -4.71 -4.05
C ILE A 112 -1.34 -4.69 -5.37
N ILE A 113 -1.14 -5.67 -6.25
CA ILE A 113 -1.88 -5.78 -7.52
C ILE A 113 -3.38 -5.97 -7.28
N HIS A 114 -3.75 -6.77 -6.27
CA HIS A 114 -5.15 -6.95 -5.90
C HIS A 114 -5.77 -5.62 -5.44
N ILE A 115 -5.10 -4.90 -4.55
CA ILE A 115 -5.56 -3.60 -4.07
C ILE A 115 -5.66 -2.58 -5.22
N ALA A 116 -4.72 -2.59 -6.16
CA ALA A 116 -4.79 -1.74 -7.36
C ALA A 116 -6.07 -2.01 -8.17
N SER A 117 -6.48 -3.29 -8.27
CA SER A 117 -7.71 -3.66 -8.99
C SER A 117 -8.99 -3.22 -8.26
N ILE A 118 -9.02 -3.29 -6.92
CA ILE A 118 -10.11 -2.76 -6.10
C ILE A 118 -10.24 -1.25 -6.28
N LEU A 119 -9.10 -0.53 -6.29
CA LEU A 119 -9.07 0.92 -6.47
C LEU A 119 -9.37 1.36 -7.92
N ASN A 120 -9.42 0.43 -8.87
CA ASN A 120 -9.35 0.71 -10.31
C ASN A 120 -8.15 1.64 -10.66
N CYS A 121 -7.04 1.49 -9.94
CA CYS A 121 -5.87 2.34 -10.05
C CYS A 121 -4.93 1.83 -11.15
N ARG A 122 -4.73 2.64 -12.19
CA ARG A 122 -3.87 2.30 -13.34
C ARG A 122 -2.40 2.61 -13.10
N HIS A 123 -2.08 3.45 -12.12
CA HIS A 123 -0.73 3.89 -11.83
C HIS A 123 -0.36 3.66 -10.37
N HIS A 124 0.44 2.61 -10.12
CA HIS A 124 0.99 2.33 -8.81
C HIS A 124 2.46 1.92 -8.90
N ILE A 125 3.22 2.23 -7.86
CA ILE A 125 4.66 1.96 -7.80
C ILE A 125 5.02 1.29 -6.48
N ILE A 126 6.17 0.62 -6.44
CA ILE A 126 6.84 0.18 -5.20
C ILE A 126 8.25 0.76 -5.20
N CYS A 127 8.61 1.44 -4.12
CA CYS A 127 9.87 2.15 -3.96
C CYS A 127 10.40 2.02 -2.52
N PRO A 128 11.68 2.34 -2.27
CA PRO A 128 12.14 2.62 -0.91
C PRO A 128 11.33 3.77 -0.30
N GLU A 129 11.21 3.77 1.03
CA GLU A 129 10.49 4.80 1.78
C GLU A 129 10.90 6.22 1.37
N ILE A 130 9.92 7.06 1.05
CA ILE A 130 10.11 8.49 0.71
C ILE A 130 10.94 8.70 -0.58
N GLU A 131 11.23 7.65 -1.36
CA GLU A 131 12.03 7.72 -2.61
C GLU A 131 11.25 7.25 -3.85
N PRO A 132 10.12 7.88 -4.23
CA PRO A 132 9.27 7.43 -5.34
C PRO A 132 9.97 7.48 -6.71
N ASP A 133 10.99 8.33 -6.87
CA ASP A 133 11.83 8.41 -8.07
C ASP A 133 12.68 7.13 -8.27
N LYS A 134 12.95 6.41 -7.17
CA LYS A 134 13.67 5.13 -7.16
C LYS A 134 12.74 3.91 -7.23
N ALA A 135 11.50 4.08 -7.71
CA ALA A 135 10.57 2.99 -7.95
C ALA A 135 11.20 1.85 -8.77
N PHE A 136 11.08 0.63 -8.26
CA PHE A 136 11.62 -0.60 -8.86
C PHE A 136 10.51 -1.57 -9.32
N VAL A 137 9.27 -1.35 -8.87
CA VAL A 137 8.07 -1.92 -9.48
C VAL A 137 7.18 -0.77 -9.94
N VAL A 138 6.64 -0.87 -11.15
CA VAL A 138 5.66 0.05 -11.72
C VAL A 138 4.54 -0.79 -12.33
N ASN A 139 3.30 -0.54 -11.93
CA ASN A 139 2.11 -1.23 -12.42
C ASN A 139 2.23 -2.77 -12.35
N GLY A 140 2.72 -3.28 -11.21
CA GLY A 140 2.91 -4.71 -10.97
C GLY A 140 4.11 -5.35 -11.69
N CYS A 141 4.84 -4.58 -12.50
CA CYS A 141 5.97 -5.06 -13.29
C CYS A 141 7.30 -4.48 -12.78
N LEU A 142 8.37 -5.28 -12.82
CA LEU A 142 9.70 -4.76 -12.50
C LEU A 142 10.10 -3.71 -13.53
N LYS A 143 10.53 -2.53 -13.04
CA LYS A 143 11.06 -1.47 -13.90
C LYS A 143 12.31 -1.99 -14.60
N SER A 144 12.23 -2.15 -15.93
CA SER A 144 13.42 -2.46 -16.71
C SER A 144 14.29 -1.22 -16.80
N ASN A 145 15.61 -1.34 -16.59
CA ASN A 145 16.59 -0.25 -16.74
C ASN A 145 16.72 0.28 -18.19
N SER A 146 15.74 0.05 -19.06
CA SER A 146 15.75 0.38 -20.49
C SER A 146 15.32 1.81 -20.80
N ASP A 147 14.70 2.52 -19.85
CA ASP A 147 14.17 3.87 -20.08
C ASP A 147 15.15 4.91 -19.51
N LYS A 148 16.26 5.12 -20.24
CA LYS A 148 17.09 6.33 -20.16
C LYS A 148 17.19 6.96 -21.54
#